data_AF-A0A972NC02-F1
#
_entry.id   AF-A0A972NC02-F1
#
_cell.length_a   1.000
_cell.length_b   1.000
_cell.length_c   1.000
_cell.angle_alpha   90.00
_cell.angle_beta   90.00
_cell.angle_gamma   90.00
#
_symmetry.space_group_name_H-M   'P 1'
#
loop_
_entity.id
_entity.type
_entity.pdbx_description
1 polymer ?
#
loop_
_entity_poly.entity_id
_entity_poly.type
_entity_poly.pdbx_seq_one_letter_code
_entity_poly.pdbx_strand_id
1 'polypeptide(L)'
;MGTNVWLYFVLGLLVGWLIEWLIDWWYWRRKCQRVAVSASADLIDDLQQIRGIGPVIAKKLNDAGITTFAELAALTVTQLEEIVGEEIRRLTDEEDILRQARERAARK
;
A
#
# COMPACT_ATOMS: atom_id res chain seq x y z
N MET A 1 -46.15 3.86 -21.79
CA MET A 1 -44.94 3.28 -21.16
C MET A 1 -43.99 4.42 -20.87
N GLY A 2 -44.16 5.10 -19.72
CA GLY A 2 -43.27 6.18 -19.32
C GLY A 2 -42.03 5.60 -18.67
N THR A 3 -40.85 5.92 -19.19
CA THR A 3 -39.61 5.61 -18.49
C THR A 3 -39.55 6.47 -17.23
N ASN A 4 -39.30 5.85 -16.09
CA ASN A 4 -39.26 6.53 -14.80
C ASN A 4 -38.00 7.39 -14.73
N VAL A 5 -38.07 8.60 -15.29
CA VAL A 5 -36.98 9.60 -15.25
C VAL A 5 -36.51 9.83 -13.80
N TRP A 6 -37.43 9.73 -12.84
CA TRP A 6 -37.16 9.77 -11.41
C TRP A 6 -36.23 8.64 -10.92
N LEU A 7 -36.30 7.43 -11.50
CA LEU A 7 -35.37 6.35 -11.18
C LEU A 7 -33.93 6.70 -11.56
N TYR A 8 -33.69 7.45 -12.63
CA TYR A 8 -32.33 7.83 -13.02
C TYR A 8 -31.73 8.90 -12.11
N PHE A 9 -32.54 9.81 -11.58
CA PHE A 9 -32.09 10.77 -10.57
C PHE A 9 -31.70 10.06 -9.26
N VAL A 10 -32.51 9.09 -8.82
CA VAL A 10 -32.22 8.29 -7.63
C VAL A 10 -31.04 7.33 -7.88
N LEU A 11 -30.98 6.71 -9.06
CA LEU A 11 -29.88 5.82 -9.45
C LEU A 11 -28.56 6.60 -9.57
N GLY A 12 -28.57 7.81 -10.13
CA GLY A 12 -27.39 8.68 -10.19
C GLY A 12 -26.90 9.10 -8.81
N LEU A 13 -27.82 9.40 -7.88
CA LEU A 13 -27.47 9.70 -6.48
C LEU A 13 -26.87 8.48 -5.77
N LEU A 14 -27.46 7.30 -5.96
CA LEU A 14 -26.96 6.05 -5.36
C LEU A 14 -25.62 5.62 -5.95
N VAL A 15 -25.43 5.79 -7.27
CA VAL A 15 -24.17 5.46 -7.95
C VAL A 15 -23.07 6.45 -7.59
N GLY A 16 -23.37 7.75 -7.50
CA GLY A 16 -22.42 8.75 -7.01
C GLY A 16 -22.00 8.48 -5.57
N TRP A 17 -22.97 8.17 -4.69
CA TRP A 17 -22.71 7.77 -3.31
C TRP A 17 -21.87 6.49 -3.23
N LEU A 18 -22.13 5.51 -4.11
CA LEU A 18 -21.38 4.26 -4.16
C LEU A 18 -19.94 4.45 -4.64
N ILE A 19 -19.70 5.34 -5.60
CA ILE A 19 -18.37 5.64 -6.14
C ILE A 19 -17.52 6.40 -5.12
N GLU A 20 -18.07 7.42 -4.46
CA GLU A 20 -17.37 8.14 -3.37
C GLU A 20 -17.07 7.19 -2.20
N TRP A 21 -18.02 6.32 -1.85
CA TRP A 21 -17.82 5.31 -0.82
C TRP A 21 -16.76 4.27 -1.19
N LEU A 22 -16.66 3.89 -2.47
CA LEU A 22 -15.62 2.98 -2.97
C LEU A 22 -14.21 3.58 -2.86
N ILE A 23 -14.08 4.88 -3.12
CA ILE A 23 -12.79 5.58 -3.04
C ILE A 23 -12.40 5.80 -1.58
N ASP A 24 -13.33 6.22 -0.72
CA ASP A 24 -13.09 6.40 0.72
C ASP A 24 -12.79 5.06 1.42
N TRP A 25 -13.45 3.96 1.03
CA TRP A 25 -13.15 2.62 1.51
C TRP A 25 -11.73 2.18 1.09
N TRP A 26 -11.30 2.50 -0.13
CA TRP A 26 -9.95 2.18 -0.58
C TRP A 26 -8.89 3.09 0.09
N TYR A 27 -9.25 4.34 0.37
CA TYR A 27 -8.43 5.32 1.07
C TYR A 27 -8.31 5.04 2.58
N TRP A 28 -9.34 4.47 3.22
CA TRP A 28 -9.39 4.23 4.67
C TRP A 28 -9.17 2.77 5.08
N ARG A 29 -9.33 1.77 4.19
CA ARG A 29 -8.95 0.37 4.50
C ARG A 29 -7.45 0.14 4.61
N ARG A 30 -6.62 1.01 4.05
CA ARG A 30 -5.16 1.03 4.28
C ARG A 30 -4.75 1.66 5.60
N LYS A 31 -5.58 2.51 6.22
CA LYS A 31 -5.20 3.28 7.41
C LYS A 31 -5.60 2.65 8.74
N CYS A 32 -6.30 1.52 8.75
CA CYS A 32 -6.65 0.79 9.96
C CYS A 32 -6.07 -0.63 10.00
N GLN A 33 -4.76 -0.74 10.20
CA GLN A 33 -4.19 -1.85 10.96
C GLN A 33 -3.17 -1.36 12.00
N ARG A 34 -3.50 -0.25 12.66
CA ARG A 34 -2.81 0.23 13.85
C ARG A 34 -3.45 -0.39 15.10
N VAL A 35 -3.40 -1.72 15.21
CA VAL A 35 -3.65 -2.46 16.47
C VAL A 35 -2.67 -3.64 16.56
N ALA A 36 -1.39 -3.32 16.78
CA ALA A 36 -0.41 -4.16 17.47
C ALA A 36 0.81 -3.31 17.89
N VAL A 37 0.57 -2.10 18.40
CA VAL A 37 1.60 -1.30 19.10
C VAL A 37 1.82 -1.97 20.45
N SER A 38 2.58 -3.07 20.52
CA SER A 38 3.10 -3.65 21.78
C SER A 38 4.07 -4.85 21.65
N ALA A 39 4.64 -5.13 20.47
CA ALA A 39 5.72 -6.15 20.34
C ALA A 39 6.97 -5.64 19.59
N SER A 40 6.97 -4.38 19.17
CA SER A 40 7.91 -3.80 18.20
C SER A 40 9.18 -3.20 18.83
N ALA A 41 9.95 -4.00 19.56
CA ALA A 41 11.32 -3.62 19.91
C ALA A 41 12.38 -4.54 19.27
N ASP A 42 11.97 -5.70 18.76
CA ASP A 42 12.86 -6.73 18.17
C ASP A 42 12.57 -6.98 16.66
N LEU A 43 11.57 -6.31 16.09
CA LEU A 43 11.02 -6.65 14.78
C LEU A 43 11.43 -5.73 13.63
N ILE A 44 12.11 -4.61 13.88
CA ILE A 44 12.53 -3.68 12.82
C ILE A 44 13.57 -4.37 11.93
N ASP A 45 13.20 -4.65 10.69
CA ASP A 45 14.11 -5.21 9.70
C ASP A 45 14.88 -4.10 8.98
N ASP A 46 16.15 -4.37 8.68
CA ASP A 46 16.92 -3.50 7.82
C ASP A 46 16.51 -3.72 6.35
N LEU A 47 15.54 -2.92 5.88
CA LEU A 47 15.02 -2.98 4.51
C LEU A 47 16.11 -2.76 3.44
N GLN A 48 17.24 -2.15 3.81
CA GLN A 48 18.41 -1.94 2.94
C GLN A 48 19.09 -3.26 2.54
N GLN A 49 18.76 -4.38 3.18
CA GLN A 49 19.21 -5.72 2.76
C GLN A 49 18.59 -6.20 1.44
N ILE A 50 17.55 -5.52 0.95
CA ILE A 50 16.94 -5.80 -0.35
C ILE A 50 17.68 -4.99 -1.42
N ARG A 51 18.11 -5.67 -2.49
CA ARG A 51 18.80 -5.00 -3.59
C ARG A 51 17.87 -3.98 -4.25
N GLY A 52 18.37 -2.77 -4.46
CA GLY A 52 17.60 -1.65 -4.99
C GLY A 52 17.01 -0.74 -3.91
N ILE A 53 16.98 -1.15 -2.64
CA ILE A 53 16.59 -0.28 -1.52
C ILE A 53 17.81 0.45 -0.97
N GLY A 54 17.98 1.71 -1.39
CA GLY A 54 18.95 2.63 -0.81
C GLY A 54 18.45 3.30 0.48
N PRO A 55 19.31 4.05 1.19
CA PRO A 55 18.96 4.72 2.45
C PRO A 55 17.81 5.72 2.30
N VAL A 56 17.67 6.35 1.13
CA VAL A 56 16.56 7.25 0.80
C VAL A 56 15.23 6.50 0.76
N ILE A 57 15.21 5.36 0.08
CA ILE A 57 14.02 4.52 -0.10
C ILE A 57 13.63 3.90 1.25
N ALA A 58 14.59 3.35 1.99
CA ALA A 58 14.37 2.82 3.32
C ALA A 58 13.78 3.89 4.26
N LYS A 59 14.27 5.13 4.18
CA LYS A 59 13.73 6.24 4.96
C LYS A 59 12.28 6.56 4.60
N LYS A 60 11.93 6.58 3.31
CA LYS A 60 10.54 6.81 2.85
C LYS A 60 9.60 5.69 3.29
N LEU A 61 10.04 4.44 3.21
CA LEU A 61 9.29 3.28 3.69
C LEU A 61 9.06 3.37 5.20
N ASN A 62 10.10 3.70 5.97
CA ASN A 62 10.01 3.88 7.42
C ASN A 62 9.10 5.06 7.81
N ASP A 63 9.14 6.17 7.06
CA ASP A 63 8.24 7.32 7.24
C ASP A 63 6.78 6.96 6.95
N ALA A 64 6.56 6.08 5.96
CA ALA A 64 5.26 5.47 5.67
C ALA A 64 4.84 4.38 6.69
N GLY A 65 5.67 4.10 7.71
CA GLY A 65 5.41 3.11 8.75
C GLY A 65 5.77 1.67 8.37
N ILE A 66 6.47 1.46 7.27
CA ILE A 66 6.92 0.14 6.80
C ILE A 66 8.33 -0.08 7.30
N THR A 67 8.46 -0.99 8.27
CA THR A 67 9.73 -1.21 8.98
C THR A 67 10.18 -2.65 8.95
N THR A 68 9.36 -3.55 8.39
CA THR A 68 9.65 -4.98 8.32
C THR A 68 9.58 -5.54 6.90
N PHE A 69 10.28 -6.64 6.63
CA PHE A 69 10.20 -7.32 5.33
C PHE A 69 8.79 -7.83 5.03
N ALA A 70 8.05 -8.24 6.06
CA ALA A 70 6.67 -8.72 5.94
C ALA A 70 5.70 -7.61 5.53
N GLU A 71 5.82 -6.42 6.12
CA GLU A 71 5.02 -5.26 5.75
C GLU A 71 5.33 -4.81 4.32
N LEU A 72 6.61 -4.80 3.93
CA LEU A 72 7.02 -4.48 2.57
C LEU A 72 6.50 -5.52 1.56
N ALA A 73 6.58 -6.81 1.89
CA ALA A 73 6.10 -7.92 1.06
C ALA A 73 4.58 -7.92 0.83
N ALA A 74 3.83 -7.31 1.76
CA ALA A 74 2.39 -7.15 1.70
C ALA A 74 1.94 -6.01 0.78
N LEU A 75 2.86 -5.12 0.37
CA LEU A 75 2.56 -4.06 -0.58
C LEU A 75 2.41 -4.58 -2.01
N THR A 76 1.66 -3.82 -2.81
CA THR A 76 1.64 -3.96 -4.27
C THR A 76 2.64 -3.02 -4.92
N VAL A 77 2.99 -3.29 -6.19
CA VAL A 77 3.89 -2.43 -7.00
C VAL A 77 3.41 -0.98 -6.96
N THR A 78 2.13 -0.74 -7.25
CA THR A 78 1.54 0.61 -7.21
C THR A 78 1.66 1.29 -5.85
N GLN A 79 1.55 0.53 -4.74
CA GLN A 79 1.73 1.09 -3.40
C GLN A 79 3.18 1.44 -3.12
N LEU A 80 4.10 0.58 -3.56
CA LEU A 80 5.53 0.83 -3.41
C LEU A 80 5.94 2.09 -4.20
N GLU A 81 5.43 2.25 -5.43
CA GLU A 81 5.60 3.44 -6.25
C GLU A 81 5.02 4.69 -5.58
N GLU A 82 3.82 4.61 -4.99
CA GLU A 82 3.18 5.74 -4.30
C GLU A 82 3.99 6.23 -3.10
N ILE A 83 4.63 5.31 -2.37
CA ILE A 83 5.41 5.60 -1.16
C ILE A 83 6.82 6.08 -1.50
N VAL A 84 7.48 5.41 -2.45
CA VAL A 84 8.90 5.66 -2.74
C VAL A 84 9.10 6.65 -3.90
N GLY A 85 8.15 6.68 -4.83
CA GLY A 85 8.18 7.44 -6.07
C GLY A 85 8.82 6.67 -7.23
N GLU A 86 8.65 7.21 -8.45
CA GLU A 86 9.22 6.66 -9.70
C GLU A 86 10.75 6.51 -9.69
N GLU A 87 11.46 7.14 -8.74
CA GLU A 87 12.92 7.02 -8.62
C GLU A 87 13.36 5.57 -8.40
N ILE A 88 12.53 4.75 -7.74
CA ILE A 88 12.82 3.33 -7.50
C ILE A 88 12.98 2.58 -8.83
N ARG A 89 12.17 2.91 -9.84
CA ARG A 89 12.12 2.28 -11.16
C ARG A 89 13.38 2.52 -11.99
N ARG A 90 14.13 3.58 -11.67
CA ARG A 90 15.44 3.85 -12.31
C ARG A 90 16.55 2.98 -11.76
N LEU A 91 16.39 2.46 -10.55
CA LEU A 91 17.42 1.74 -9.81
C LEU A 91 17.18 0.23 -9.82
N THR A 92 15.92 -0.22 -9.72
CA THR A 92 15.54 -1.64 -9.66
C THR A 92 14.04 -1.83 -9.99
N ASP A 93 13.68 -3.01 -10.51
CA ASP A 93 12.28 -3.43 -10.65
C ASP A 93 11.59 -3.61 -9.29
N GLU A 94 10.46 -2.93 -9.10
CA GLU A 94 9.63 -3.00 -7.88
C GLU A 94 9.14 -4.42 -7.57
N GLU A 95 8.80 -5.18 -8.61
CA GLU A 95 8.44 -6.58 -8.53
C GLU A 95 9.57 -7.42 -7.91
N ASP A 96 10.82 -7.09 -8.23
CA ASP A 96 12.00 -7.78 -7.69
C ASP A 96 12.20 -7.42 -6.21
N ILE A 97 11.98 -6.16 -5.83
CA ILE A 97 11.98 -5.73 -4.42
C ILE A 97 10.92 -6.49 -3.62
N LEU A 98 9.69 -6.58 -4.13
CA LEU A 98 8.60 -7.29 -3.45
C LEU A 98 8.86 -8.79 -3.38
N ARG A 99 9.46 -9.38 -4.42
CA ARG A 99 9.89 -10.79 -4.42
C ARG A 99 10.94 -11.05 -3.33
N GLN A 100 11.99 -10.22 -3.29
CA GLN A 100 13.04 -10.31 -2.28
C GLN A 100 12.48 -10.10 -0.86
N ALA A 101 11.57 -9.13 -0.69
CA ALA A 101 10.90 -8.91 0.58
C ALA A 101 10.14 -10.15 1.06
N ARG A 102 9.42 -10.84 0.15
CA ARG A 102 8.72 -12.10 0.47
C ARG A 102 9.69 -13.22 0.83
N GLU A 103 10.78 -13.39 0.09
CA GLU A 103 11.80 -14.39 0.41
C GLU A 103 12.46 -14.14 1.77
N ARG A 104 12.73 -12.88 2.10
CA ARG A 104 13.29 -12.46 3.39
C ARG A 104 12.29 -12.65 4.52
N ALA A 105 11.02 -12.27 4.30
CA ALA A 105 9.95 -12.48 5.25
C ALA A 105 9.70 -13.97 5.53
N ALA A 106 9.88 -14.84 4.54
CA ALA A 106 9.75 -16.29 4.71
C ALA A 106 10.96 -16.95 5.39
N ARG A 107 12.12 -16.28 5.42
CA ARG A 107 13.34 -16.76 6.09
C ARG A 107 13.50 -16.26 7.53
N LYS A 108 12.71 -15.27 7.94
CA LYS A 108 12.66 -14.73 9.30
C LYS A 108 11.72 -15.58 10.16
#